data_AF-A0AA43FE76-F1
#
_entry.id   AF-A0AA43FE76-F1
#
_cell.length_a   1.000
_cell.length_b   1.000
_cell.length_c   1.000
_cell.angle_alpha   90.00
_cell.angle_beta   90.00
_cell.angle_gamma   90.00
#
_symmetry.space_group_name_H-M   'P 1'
#
loop_
_entity.id
_entity.type
_entity.pdbx_description
1 polymer ?
#
loop_
_entity_poly.entity_id
_entity_poly.type
_entity_poly.pdbx_seq_one_letter_code
_entity_poly.pdbx_strand_id
1 'polypeptide(L)' 'MRKLYERLPGPAPVRVLILVVMAVVAFVLLIPLFEWAGTFLDDGGVIGALVDVGPGLRI' A
#
# COMPACT_ATOMS: atom_id res chain seq x y z
N MET A 1 20.13 10.55 4.19
CA MET A 1 20.13 9.49 3.14
C MET A 1 21.50 8.92 2.82
N ARG A 2 22.58 9.72 2.73
CA ARG A 2 23.94 9.23 2.40
C ARG A 2 24.44 8.06 3.26
N LYS A 3 24.21 8.11 4.58
CA LYS A 3 24.60 7.04 5.52
C LYS A 3 23.92 5.69 5.26
N LEU A 4 22.71 5.68 4.70
CA LEU A 4 21.99 4.44 4.39
C LEU A 4 22.55 3.81 3.12
N TYR A 5 22.82 4.64 2.11
CA TYR A 5 23.43 4.21 0.85
C TYR A 5 24.86 3.69 1.02
N GLU A 6 25.66 4.31 1.91
CA GLU A 6 27.03 3.87 2.20
C GLU A 6 27.09 2.55 2.99
N ARG A 7 26.00 2.17 3.67
CA ARG A 7 25.86 0.89 4.39
C ARG A 7 25.39 -0.26 3.50
N LEU A 8 24.91 0.02 2.30
CA LEU A 8 24.50 -1.02 1.36
C LEU A 8 25.75 -1.74 0.82
N PRO A 9 25.78 -3.08 0.88
CA PRO A 9 26.92 -3.84 0.42
C PRO A 9 27.11 -3.72 -1.10
N GLY A 10 28.37 -3.77 -1.54
CA GLY A 10 28.74 -3.86 -2.95
C GLY A 10 29.03 -2.52 -3.67
N PRO A 11 29.43 -2.61 -4.95
CA PRO A 11 29.71 -1.45 -5.81
C PRO A 11 28.46 -0.60 -6.09
N ALA A 12 28.65 0.65 -6.54
CA ALA A 12 27.55 1.60 -6.78
C ALA A 12 26.38 1.02 -7.64
N PRO A 13 26.61 0.30 -8.74
CA PRO A 13 25.52 -0.31 -9.52
C PRO A 13 24.69 -1.32 -8.72
N VAL A 14 25.34 -2.11 -7.86
CA VAL A 14 24.68 -3.12 -7.01
C VAL A 14 23.82 -2.44 -5.95
N ARG A 15 24.29 -1.35 -5.36
CA ARG A 15 23.51 -0.57 -4.38
C ARG A 15 22.25 0.01 -4.99
N VAL A 16 22.34 0.51 -6.22
CA VAL A 16 21.19 1.00 -6.98
C VAL A 16 20.19 -0.14 -7.23
N LEU A 17 20.67 -1.31 -7.65
CA LEU A 17 19.81 -2.47 -7.86
C LEU A 17 19.09 -2.88 -6.56
N ILE A 18 19.79 -2.91 -5.43
CA ILE A 18 19.19 -3.23 -4.12
C ILE A 18 18.08 -2.22 -3.77
N LEU A 19 18.31 -0.92 -3.99
CA LEU A 19 17.30 0.11 -3.74
C LEU A 19 16.07 -0.07 -4.63
N VAL A 20 16.27 -0.41 -5.91
CA VAL A 20 15.17 -0.69 -6.84
C VAL A 20 14.37 -1.90 -6.36
N VAL A 21 15.03 -2.99 -5.99
CA VAL A 21 14.37 -4.19 -5.45
C VAL A 21 13.59 -3.85 -4.18
N MET A 22 14.17 -3.10 -3.25
CA MET A 22 13.49 -2.65 -2.04
C MET A 22 12.24 -1.83 -2.34
N ALA A 23 12.32 -0.92 -3.33
CA ALA A 23 11.17 -0.12 -3.74
C ALA A 23 10.07 -1.01 -4.34
N VAL A 24 10.42 -1.96 -5.22
CA VAL A 24 9.47 -2.91 -5.80
C VAL A 24 8.80 -3.74 -4.70
N VAL A 25 9.57 -4.27 -3.75
CA VAL A 25 9.03 -5.00 -2.60
C VAL A 25 8.06 -4.15 -1.80
N ALA A 26 8.42 -2.89 -1.51
CA ALA A 26 7.53 -1.97 -0.79
C ALA A 26 6.22 -1.74 -1.56
N PHE A 27 6.27 -1.58 -2.88
CA PHE A 27 5.08 -1.44 -3.72
C PHE A 27 4.20 -2.69 -3.71
N VAL A 28 4.80 -3.89 -3.80
CA VAL A 28 4.04 -5.15 -3.75
C VAL A 28 3.37 -5.31 -2.39
N LEU A 29 4.03 -4.92 -1.30
CA LEU A 29 3.46 -4.96 0.06
C LEU A 29 2.27 -4.00 0.25
N LEU A 30 2.12 -2.97 -0.59
CA LEU A 30 0.94 -2.10 -0.54
C LEU A 30 -0.34 -2.86 -0.93
N ILE A 31 -0.25 -3.87 -1.81
CA ILE A 31 -1.43 -4.63 -2.26
C ILE A 31 -2.16 -5.29 -1.08
N PRO A 32 -1.53 -6.19 -0.29
CA PRO A 32 -2.19 -6.79 0.86
C PRO A 32 -2.50 -5.76 1.95
N LEU A 33 -1.71 -4.68 2.05
CA LEU A 33 -1.99 -3.59 2.99
C LEU A 33 -3.31 -2.88 2.65
N PHE A 34 -3.57 -2.64 1.36
CA PHE A 34 -4.82 -2.04 0.89
C PHE A 34 -6.00 -3.01 0.99
N GLU A 35 -5.79 -4.30 0.72
CA GLU A 35 -6.83 -5.33 0.93
C GLU A 35 -7.21 -5.45 2.40
N TRP A 36 -6.22 -5.47 3.29
CA TRP A 36 -6.42 -5.49 4.72
C TRP A 36 -7.10 -4.21 5.21
N ALA A 37 -6.60 -3.04 4.80
CA ALA A 37 -7.21 -1.75 5.14
C ALA A 37 -8.64 -1.63 4.59
N GLY A 38 -8.90 -2.11 3.38
CA GLY A 38 -10.22 -2.17 2.77
C GLY A 38 -11.18 -3.04 3.57
N THR A 39 -10.73 -4.22 4.00
CA THR A 39 -11.52 -5.11 4.89
C THR A 39 -11.86 -4.40 6.21
N PHE A 40 -10.91 -3.72 6.83
CA PHE A 40 -11.15 -2.93 8.05
C PHE A 40 -12.09 -1.72 7.83
N LEU A 41 -12.06 -1.10 6.65
CA LEU A 41 -12.92 0.02 6.30
C LEU A 41 -14.35 -0.43 5.93
N ASP A 42 -14.49 -1.61 5.33
CA ASP A 42 -15.77 -2.24 5.01
C ASP A 42 -16.46 -2.77 6.28
N ASP A 43 -15.72 -3.44 7.18
CA ASP A 43 -16.22 -3.87 8.49
C ASP A 43 -16.47 -2.70 9.46
N GLY A 44 -15.87 -1.53 9.19
CA GLY A 44 -16.02 -0.29 9.96
C GLY A 44 -17.26 0.55 9.61
N GLY A 45 -18.09 0.15 8.64
CA GLY A 45 -19.44 0.67 8.48
C GLY A 45 -19.59 2.13 8.00
N VAL A 46 -18.58 2.73 7.36
CA VAL A 46 -18.71 4.10 6.81
C VAL A 46 -18.80 4.14 5.29
N ILE A 47 -18.12 3.24 4.58
CA ILE A 47 -18.18 3.22 3.10
C ILE A 47 -19.40 2.40 2.60
N GLY A 48 -19.71 1.26 3.24
CA GLY A 48 -20.93 0.48 2.94
C GLY A 48 -22.23 1.19 3.34
N ALA A 49 -22.23 1.91 4.47
CA ALA A 49 -23.43 2.60 4.95
C ALA A 49 -23.86 3.79 4.05
N LEU A 50 -22.95 4.41 3.29
CA LEU A 50 -23.32 5.48 2.36
C LEU A 50 -23.92 4.95 1.04
N VAL A 51 -23.68 3.68 0.70
CA VAL A 51 -24.27 3.03 -0.48
C VAL A 51 -25.62 2.37 -0.15
N ASP A 52 -25.81 1.89 1.09
CA ASP A 52 -27.04 1.21 1.51
C ASP A 52 -28.12 2.12 2.14
N VAL A 53 -27.82 3.42 2.34
CA VAL A 53 -28.86 4.43 2.65
C VAL A 53 -29.53 4.85 1.35
N GLY A 54 -30.35 3.95 0.79
CA GLY A 54 -31.52 4.35 0.00
C GLY A 54 -31.92 3.50 -1.21
N PRO A 55 -32.39 2.24 -1.07
CA PRO A 55 -33.32 1.66 -2.00
C PRO A 55 -34.75 2.01 -1.55
N GLY A 56 -35.25 3.22 -1.87
CA GLY A 56 -36.53 3.65 -1.29
C GLY A 56 -37.31 4.80 -1.95
N LEU A 57 -36.83 5.45 -3.01
CA LEU A 57 -37.60 6.50 -3.69
C LEU A 57 -38.04 6.04 -5.09
N ARG A 58 -39.26 5.47 -5.14
CA ARG A 58 -40.09 5.46 -6.35
C ARG A 58 -40.88 6.78 -6.39
N ILE A 59 -40.49 7.68 -7.29
CA ILE A 59 -41.38 8.57 -8.04
C ILE A 59 -40.94 8.51 -9.51
#